data_AF-A0A4R4X9T9-F1
#
_entry.id   AF-A0A4R4X9T9-F1
#
_cell.length_a   1.000
_cell.length_b   1.000
_cell.length_c   1.000
_cell.angle_alpha   90.00
_cell.angle_beta   90.00
_cell.angle_gamma   90.00
#
_symmetry.space_group_name_H-M   'P 1'
#
loop_
_entity.id
_entity.type
_entity.pdbx_description
1 polymer ?
#
loop_
_entity_poly.entity_id
_entity_poly.type
_entity_poly.pdbx_seq_one_letter_code
_entity_poly.pdbx_strand_id
1 'polypeptide(L)'
;MDLQGLRRRLESGKIALTDPGRPAPERPEQTPRWKARYPEPLTNEGFLGEVADEIEALNGRPTTSDLCWEAIRRYQREAVEANRLLVREAYLAIPPHRRVYVLGDMDRQDIPLRQLTTDISARRPRDHPA
;
A
#
# COMPACT_ATOMS: atom_id res chain seq x y z
N MET A 1 18.15 2.83 19.16
CA MET A 1 17.35 1.63 18.83
C MET A 1 17.28 1.58 17.31
N ASP A 2 17.65 0.46 16.71
CA ASP A 2 17.59 0.24 15.26
C ASP A 2 16.25 -0.40 14.85
N LEU A 3 16.00 -0.54 13.55
CA LEU A 3 14.78 -1.17 13.02
C LEU A 3 14.60 -2.61 13.52
N GLN A 4 15.69 -3.36 13.68
CA GLN A 4 15.63 -4.73 14.21
C GLN A 4 15.25 -4.75 15.70
N GLY A 5 15.74 -3.80 16.49
CA GLY A 5 15.33 -3.59 17.87
C GLY A 5 13.86 -3.21 18.00
N LEU A 6 13.35 -2.40 17.08
CA LEU A 6 11.93 -2.05 17.00
C LEU A 6 11.08 -3.29 16.66
N ARG A 7 11.48 -4.07 15.64
CA ARG A 7 10.82 -5.32 15.25
C ARG A 7 10.67 -6.26 16.44
N ARG A 8 11.77 -6.55 17.15
CA ARG A 8 11.74 -7.44 18.33
C ARG A 8 10.78 -6.93 19.41
N ARG A 9 10.67 -5.61 19.59
CA ARG A 9 9.75 -5.03 20.58
C ARG A 9 8.29 -5.16 20.19
N LEU A 10 7.97 -4.99 18.90
CA LEU A 10 6.63 -5.24 18.35
C LEU A 10 6.24 -6.71 18.47
N GLU A 11 7.15 -7.62 18.13
CA GLU A 11 6.93 -9.08 18.22
C GLU A 11 6.75 -9.54 19.67
N SER A 12 7.54 -8.98 20.60
CA SER A 12 7.43 -9.32 22.03
C SER A 12 6.21 -8.71 22.73
N GLY A 13 5.41 -7.89 22.05
CA GLY A 13 4.28 -7.17 22.65
C GLY A 13 4.67 -6.04 23.61
N LYS A 14 5.98 -5.73 23.73
CA LYS A 14 6.47 -4.57 24.50
C LYS A 14 6.03 -3.24 23.90
N ILE A 15 5.77 -3.23 22.60
CA ILE A 15 5.13 -2.13 21.87
C ILE A 15 3.91 -2.73 21.17
N ALA A 16 2.75 -2.10 21.35
CA ALA A 16 1.52 -2.43 20.65
C ALA A 16 1.07 -1.24 19.80
N LEU A 17 0.68 -1.49 18.55
CA LEU A 17 0.22 -0.45 17.62
C LEU A 17 -1.24 -0.04 17.86
N THR A 18 -1.98 -0.91 18.53
CA THR A 18 -3.38 -0.69 18.93
C THR A 18 -3.53 -1.02 20.40
N ASP A 19 -4.49 -0.37 21.05
CA ASP A 19 -4.85 -0.70 22.41
C ASP A 19 -5.40 -2.14 22.48
N PRO A 20 -4.75 -3.06 23.22
CA PRO A 20 -5.22 -4.45 23.34
C PRO A 20 -6.56 -4.57 24.09
N GLY A 21 -6.94 -3.57 24.88
CA GLY A 21 -8.24 -3.51 25.56
C GLY A 21 -9.37 -2.98 24.68
N ARG A 22 -9.05 -2.44 23.50
CA ARG A 22 -10.03 -1.89 22.57
C ARG A 22 -10.48 -2.96 21.57
N PRO A 23 -11.77 -3.32 21.51
CA PRO A 23 -12.26 -4.25 20.52
C PRO A 23 -12.04 -3.69 19.10
N ALA A 24 -11.63 -4.55 18.18
CA ALA A 24 -11.56 -4.19 16.77
C ALA A 24 -12.96 -3.76 16.28
N PRO A 25 -13.07 -2.71 15.45
CA PRO A 25 -14.36 -2.33 14.90
C PRO A 25 -14.92 -3.51 14.08
N GLU A 26 -16.18 -3.87 14.36
CA GLU A 26 -16.85 -4.93 13.61
C GLU A 26 -16.87 -4.59 12.12
N ARG A 27 -16.41 -5.54 11.30
CA ARG A 27 -16.46 -5.39 9.85
C ARG A 27 -17.90 -5.65 9.42
N PRO A 28 -18.62 -4.66 8.86
CA PRO A 28 -20.02 -4.88 8.50
C PRO A 28 -20.10 -5.94 7.40
N GLU A 29 -21.09 -6.83 7.50
CA GLU A 29 -21.37 -7.89 6.52
C GLU A 29 -21.58 -7.33 5.11
N GLN A 30 -22.10 -6.11 5.01
CA GLN A 30 -22.30 -5.42 3.75
C GLN A 30 -21.70 -4.02 3.81
N THR A 31 -20.87 -3.70 2.82
CA THR A 31 -20.28 -2.37 2.67
C THR A 31 -21.15 -1.58 1.69
N PRO A 32 -21.86 -0.51 2.12
CA PRO A 32 -22.65 0.32 1.21
C PRO A 32 -21.77 0.88 0.09
N ARG A 33 -22.35 1.10 -1.09
CA ARG A 33 -21.63 1.67 -2.25
C ARG A 33 -21.00 3.04 -1.96
N TRP A 34 -21.55 3.77 -1.00
CA TRP A 34 -21.14 5.11 -0.56
C TRP A 34 -20.15 5.09 0.62
N LYS A 35 -19.69 3.92 1.08
CA LYS A 35 -18.80 3.87 2.25
C LYS A 35 -17.39 4.35 1.88
N ALA A 36 -16.84 5.20 2.74
CA ALA A 36 -15.42 5.53 2.72
C ALA A 36 -14.59 4.23 2.71
N ARG A 37 -13.71 4.10 1.72
CA ARG A 37 -12.73 3.01 1.67
C ARG A 37 -11.58 3.39 2.59
N TYR A 38 -11.54 2.72 3.74
CA TYR A 38 -10.47 2.88 4.70
C TYR A 38 -9.20 2.20 4.18
N PRO A 39 -8.01 2.71 4.54
CA PRO A 39 -6.76 2.04 4.26
C PRO A 39 -6.76 0.60 4.78
N GLU A 40 -5.86 -0.23 4.24
CA GLU A 40 -5.59 -1.53 4.85
C GLU A 40 -5.19 -1.36 6.33
N PRO A 41 -5.49 -2.33 7.22
CA PRO A 41 -5.14 -2.22 8.63
C PRO A 41 -3.64 -1.99 8.84
N LEU A 42 -3.30 -1.15 9.82
CA LEU A 42 -1.92 -0.99 10.26
C LEU A 42 -1.41 -2.31 10.88
N THR A 43 -0.37 -2.88 10.29
CA THR A 43 0.31 -4.08 10.78
C THR A 43 1.69 -3.74 11.34
N ASN A 44 2.29 -4.66 12.10
CA ASN A 44 3.67 -4.49 12.59
C ASN A 44 4.67 -4.26 11.45
N GLU A 45 4.59 -5.06 10.37
CA GLU A 45 5.46 -4.87 9.20
C GLU A 45 5.13 -3.58 8.45
N GLY A 46 3.85 -3.19 8.36
CA GLY A 46 3.45 -1.91 7.78
C GLY A 46 4.04 -0.72 8.54
N PHE A 47 4.00 -0.76 9.87
CA PHE A 47 4.61 0.26 10.73
C PHE A 47 6.13 0.30 10.59
N LEU A 48 6.79 -0.87 10.56
CA LEU A 48 8.24 -0.94 10.33
C LEU A 48 8.62 -0.33 8.97
N GLY A 49 7.85 -0.60 7.93
CA GLY A 49 8.04 -0.01 6.60
C GLY A 49 7.85 1.50 6.61
N GLU A 50 6.84 2.01 7.32
CA GLU A 50 6.65 3.45 7.48
C GLU A 50 7.81 4.14 8.20
N VAL A 51 8.32 3.53 9.27
CA VAL A 51 9.49 4.06 9.98
C VAL A 51 10.74 4.02 9.10
N ALA A 52 10.91 2.96 8.29
CA ALA A 52 12.00 2.87 7.34
C ALA A 52 11.91 3.99 6.27
N ASP A 53 10.73 4.24 5.72
CA ASP A 53 10.51 5.34 4.78
C ASP A 53 10.82 6.71 5.41
N GLU A 54 10.41 6.93 6.66
CA GLU A 54 10.72 8.19 7.36
C GLU A 54 12.24 8.36 7.55
N ILE A 55 12.97 7.27 7.84
CA ILE A 55 14.43 7.29 7.90
C ILE A 55 15.02 7.63 6.52
N GLU A 56 14.50 7.08 5.43
CA GLU A 56 14.97 7.43 4.08
C GLU A 56 14.74 8.92 3.77
N ALA A 57 13.53 9.42 4.04
CA ALA A 57 13.16 10.81 3.84
C ALA A 57 14.07 11.77 4.62
N LEU A 58 14.33 11.49 5.91
CA LEU A 58 15.21 12.28 6.76
C LEU A 58 16.68 12.27 6.27
N ASN A 59 17.09 11.20 5.60
CA ASN A 59 18.41 11.11 4.96
C ASN A 59 18.45 11.69 3.54
N GLY A 60 17.35 12.28 3.05
CA GLY A 60 17.25 12.80 1.69
C GLY A 60 17.29 11.73 0.61
N ARG A 61 16.96 10.48 0.96
CA ARG A 61 16.91 9.33 0.04
C ARG A 61 15.46 9.06 -0.38
N PRO A 62 15.23 8.47 -1.57
CA PRO A 62 13.89 8.18 -2.05
C PRO A 62 13.14 7.20 -1.12
N THR A 63 11.90 7.53 -0.79
CA THR A 63 10.96 6.64 -0.08
C THR A 63 10.37 5.60 -1.03
N THR A 64 9.68 4.58 -0.50
CA THR A 64 8.93 3.62 -1.33
C THR A 64 7.89 4.31 -2.23
N SER A 65 7.30 5.42 -1.78
CA SER A 65 6.35 6.21 -2.58
C SER A 65 7.05 6.92 -3.75
N ASP A 66 8.24 7.49 -3.52
CA ASP A 66 9.03 8.13 -4.57
C ASP A 66 9.47 7.12 -5.64
N LEU A 67 9.91 5.94 -5.20
CA LEU A 67 10.28 4.83 -6.07
C LEU A 67 9.09 4.33 -6.89
N CYS A 68 7.89 4.25 -6.30
CA CYS A 68 6.67 3.91 -7.01
C CYS A 68 6.33 4.94 -8.09
N TRP A 69 6.45 6.24 -7.78
CA TRP A 69 6.26 7.30 -8.76
C TRP A 69 7.28 7.27 -9.90
N GLU A 70 8.54 6.91 -9.62
CA GLU A 70 9.53 6.74 -10.68
C GLU A 70 9.19 5.56 -11.59
N ALA A 71 8.76 4.43 -11.02
CA ALA A 71 8.29 3.28 -11.80
C ALA A 71 7.07 3.65 -12.66
N ILE A 72 6.11 4.41 -12.12
CA ILE A 72 4.94 4.92 -12.86
C ILE A 72 5.39 5.79 -14.04
N ARG A 73 6.30 6.76 -13.80
CA ARG A 73 6.84 7.61 -14.87
C ARG A 73 7.51 6.80 -15.97
N ARG A 74 8.28 5.77 -15.60
CA ARG A 74 8.92 4.86 -16.55
C ARG A 74 7.90 4.09 -17.39
N TYR A 75 6.86 3.54 -16.76
CA TYR A 75 5.77 2.87 -17.47
C TYR A 75 4.97 3.80 -18.39
N GLN A 76 4.76 5.07 -17.99
CA GLN A 76 4.10 6.07 -18.83
C GLN A 76 4.92 6.44 -20.08
N ARG A 77 6.25 6.47 -19.97
CA ARG A 77 7.14 6.69 -21.13
C ARG A 77 7.14 5.49 -22.08
N GLU A 78 7.11 4.28 -21.52
CA GLU A 78 7.15 3.04 -22.29
C GLU A 78 6.32 1.94 -21.60
N ALA A 79 5.13 1.69 -22.15
CA ALA A 79 4.13 0.79 -21.55
C ALA A 79 4.38 -0.69 -21.86
N VAL A 80 5.59 -1.18 -21.58
CA VAL A 80 5.97 -2.59 -21.73
C VAL A 80 5.77 -3.37 -20.43
N GLU A 81 5.60 -4.68 -20.53
CA GLU A 81 5.35 -5.58 -19.39
C GLU A 81 6.44 -5.50 -18.31
N ALA A 82 7.71 -5.38 -18.71
CA ALA A 82 8.81 -5.20 -17.78
C ALA A 82 8.63 -3.95 -16.89
N ASN A 83 8.18 -2.83 -17.48
CA ASN A 83 7.93 -1.61 -16.73
C ASN A 83 6.66 -1.72 -15.86
N ARG A 84 5.65 -2.48 -16.29
CA ARG A 84 4.45 -2.79 -15.47
C ARG A 84 4.83 -3.58 -14.22
N LEU A 85 5.73 -4.56 -14.35
CA LEU A 85 6.21 -5.35 -13.22
C LEU A 85 7.02 -4.50 -12.22
N LEU A 86 7.82 -3.55 -12.71
CA LEU A 86 8.49 -2.57 -11.84
C LEU A 86 7.49 -1.73 -11.04
N VAL A 87 6.38 -1.30 -11.66
CA VAL A 87 5.29 -0.61 -10.95
C VAL A 87 4.68 -1.52 -9.87
N ARG A 88 4.46 -2.80 -10.19
CA ARG A 88 3.91 -3.78 -9.22
C ARG A 88 4.84 -3.96 -8.02
N GLU A 89 6.12 -4.17 -8.25
CA GLU A 89 7.11 -4.36 -7.19
C GLU A 89 7.20 -3.11 -6.30
N ALA A 90 7.32 -1.93 -6.89
CA ALA A 90 7.40 -0.68 -6.14
C ALA A 90 6.10 -0.36 -5.38
N TYR A 91 4.93 -0.62 -5.97
CA TYR A 91 3.63 -0.45 -5.33
C TYR A 91 3.47 -1.38 -4.10
N LEU A 92 3.89 -2.65 -4.23
CA LEU A 92 3.78 -3.62 -3.14
C LEU A 92 4.77 -3.35 -2.00
N ALA A 93 5.89 -2.67 -2.28
CA ALA A 93 6.85 -2.24 -1.26
C ALA A 93 6.29 -1.14 -0.34
N ILE A 94 5.32 -0.33 -0.81
CA ILE A 94 4.66 0.67 0.02
C ILE A 94 3.87 -0.03 1.14
N PRO A 95 3.98 0.42 2.41
CA PRO A 95 3.19 -0.10 3.51
C PRO A 95 1.70 -0.15 3.17
N PRO A 96 0.99 -1.27 3.43
CA PRO A 96 -0.38 -1.46 2.94
C PRO A 96 -1.36 -0.34 3.31
N HIS A 97 -1.28 0.17 4.54
CA HIS A 97 -2.11 1.27 5.04
C HIS A 97 -1.74 2.64 4.45
N ARG A 98 -0.60 2.75 3.76
CA ARG A 98 -0.15 3.97 3.07
C ARG A 98 -0.50 3.99 1.57
N ARG A 99 -0.71 2.83 0.94
CA ARG A 99 -0.92 2.69 -0.51
C ARG A 99 -2.03 3.58 -1.06
N VAL A 100 -3.16 3.67 -0.37
CA VAL A 100 -4.32 4.49 -0.78
C VAL A 100 -3.99 5.98 -0.97
N TYR A 101 -2.88 6.45 -0.38
CA TYR A 101 -2.44 7.84 -0.46
C TYR A 101 -1.39 8.10 -1.55
N VAL A 102 -0.82 7.06 -2.16
CA VAL A 102 0.36 7.20 -3.05
C VAL A 102 0.10 8.13 -4.24
N LEU A 103 -1.10 8.08 -4.82
CA LEU A 103 -1.46 8.89 -5.98
C LEU A 103 -1.95 10.30 -5.61
N GLY A 104 -2.20 10.60 -4.34
CA GLY A 104 -2.79 11.88 -3.88
C GLY A 104 -4.25 12.12 -4.30
N ASP A 105 -4.81 11.32 -5.22
CA ASP A 105 -6.22 11.35 -5.62
C ASP A 105 -7.07 10.59 -4.59
N MET A 106 -7.86 11.30 -3.77
CA MET A 106 -8.71 10.68 -2.75
C MET A 106 -10.02 10.10 -3.30
N ASP A 107 -10.41 10.44 -4.54
CA ASP A 107 -11.59 9.89 -5.18
C ASP A 107 -11.30 8.50 -5.74
N ARG A 108 -10.13 8.34 -6.38
CA ARG A 108 -9.71 7.06 -6.98
C ARG A 108 -8.72 6.27 -6.13
N GLN A 109 -8.03 6.92 -5.19
CA GLN A 109 -7.01 6.30 -4.33
C GLN A 109 -5.98 5.51 -5.15
N ASP A 110 -5.66 4.29 -4.73
CA ASP A 110 -4.74 3.37 -5.40
C ASP A 110 -5.42 2.41 -6.39
N ILE A 111 -6.72 2.57 -6.65
CA ILE A 111 -7.48 1.69 -7.56
C ILE A 111 -6.79 1.54 -8.93
N PRO A 112 -6.31 2.63 -9.57
CA PRO A 112 -5.63 2.50 -10.85
C PRO A 112 -4.37 1.62 -10.77
N LEU A 113 -3.60 1.73 -9.68
CA LEU A 113 -2.41 0.91 -9.48
C LEU A 113 -2.80 -0.55 -9.24
N ARG A 114 -3.79 -0.83 -8.39
CA ARG A 114 -4.27 -2.20 -8.16
C ARG A 114 -4.72 -2.87 -9.45
N GLN A 115 -5.43 -2.14 -10.31
CA GLN A 115 -5.85 -2.64 -11.61
C GLN A 115 -4.65 -2.90 -12.54
N LEU A 116 -3.70 -1.97 -12.58
CA LEU A 116 -2.48 -2.09 -13.39
C LEU A 116 -1.58 -3.25 -12.96
N THR A 117 -1.46 -3.48 -11.65
CA THR A 117 -0.56 -4.48 -11.05
C THR A 117 -1.19 -5.87 -10.95
N THR A 118 -2.50 -5.98 -11.14
CA THR A 118 -3.19 -7.28 -11.20
C THR A 118 -2.74 -8.03 -12.46
N ASP A 119 -2.50 -9.34 -12.34
CA ASP A 119 -2.08 -10.15 -13.48
C ASP A 119 -3.16 -10.22 -14.57
N ILE A 120 -2.75 -9.98 -15.82
CA ILE A 120 -3.65 -9.93 -16.99
C ILE A 120 -4.35 -11.27 -17.26
N SER A 121 -3.79 -12.38 -16.76
CA SER A 121 -4.39 -13.72 -16.81
C SER A 121 -5.67 -13.87 -15.97
N ALA A 122 -6.03 -12.87 -15.15
CA ALA A 122 -7.28 -12.85 -14.38
C ALA A 122 -8.38 -11.96 -15.02
N ARG A 123 -8.28 -11.61 -16.30
CA ARG A 123 -9.32 -10.83 -16.99
C ARG A 123 -10.56 -11.70 -17.24
N ARG A 124 -11.53 -11.66 -16.33
CA ARG A 124 -12.89 -12.14 -16.61
C ARG A 124 -13.46 -11.34 -17.80
N PRO A 125 -14.09 -11.98 -18.80
CA PRO A 125 -14.69 -11.26 -19.93
C PRO A 125 -15.66 -10.19 -19.42
N ARG A 126 -15.62 -9.02 -20.06
CA ARG A 126 -16.59 -7.95 -19.83
C ARG A 126 -17.92 -8.41 -20.41
N ASP A 127 -18.90 -8.71 -19.56
CA ASP A 127 -20.28 -8.83 -20.00
C ASP A 127 -20.77 -7.44 -20.43
N HIS A 128 -21.02 -7.27 -21.72
CA HIS A 128 -21.77 -6.14 -22.27
C HIS A 128 -23.25 -6.55 -22.35
N PRO A 129 -24.18 -5.89 -21.65
CA PRO A 129 -25.59 -5.96 -22.04
C PRO A 129 -25.83 -5.01 -23.22
N ALA A 130 -26.56 -5.53 -24.22
CA ALA A 130 -27.22 -4.76 -25.28
C ALA A 130 -28.46 -4.04 -24.75
#